data_AF-A0A7S2UGM0-F1
#
_entry.id   AF-A0A7S2UGM0-F1
#
_cell.length_a   1.000
_cell.length_b   1.000
_cell.length_c   1.000
_cell.angle_alpha   90.00
_cell.angle_beta   90.00
_cell.angle_gamma   90.00
#
_symmetry.space_group_name_H-M   'P 1'
#
loop_
_entity.id
_entity.type
_entity.pdbx_description
1 polymer ?
#
loop_
_entity_poly.entity_id
_entity_poly.type
_entity_poly.pdbx_seq_one_letter_code
_entity_poly.pdbx_strand_id
1 'polypeptide(L)'
;FSDLYEKTYEGFNEYCAWHNEIYSSEHTSVFLLPEHKELASKVPCLGEFFKYIAWHNMANTMIEKMGVPSVMLHYEDYNENFEETFSGLVSFLETEQVSEPIPFFWHDYPDYFEDDAMDAAVILMKSWASDETWDLIRRYVDSDSISDAS
;
A
#
# COMPACT_ATOMS: atom_id res chain seq x y z
N PHE A 1 -15.72 -0.62 -0.66
CA PHE A 1 -16.83 0.30 -0.95
C PHE A 1 -18.14 -0.39 -0.60
N SER A 2 -18.85 0.09 0.42
CA SER A 2 -20.20 -0.38 0.74
C SER A 2 -21.19 0.17 -0.29
N ASP A 3 -22.41 -0.36 -0.34
CA ASP A 3 -23.50 0.16 -1.19
C ASP A 3 -23.91 1.62 -0.85
N LEU A 4 -23.24 2.27 0.11
CA LEU A 4 -23.56 3.60 0.60
C LEU A 4 -22.82 4.73 -0.13
N TYR A 5 -21.75 4.44 -0.87
CA TYR A 5 -20.94 5.45 -1.56
C TYR A 5 -20.68 5.04 -3.01
N GLU A 6 -20.79 5.99 -3.94
CA GLU A 6 -20.51 5.75 -5.35
C GLU A 6 -19.02 5.47 -5.59
N LYS A 7 -18.71 4.69 -6.63
CA LYS A 7 -17.33 4.39 -7.04
C LYS A 7 -16.77 5.51 -7.93
N THR A 8 -16.78 6.72 -7.38
CA THR A 8 -16.29 7.96 -8.01
C THR A 8 -15.33 8.65 -7.06
N TYR A 9 -14.56 9.62 -7.57
CA TYR A 9 -13.68 10.45 -6.75
C TYR A 9 -14.43 11.11 -5.58
N GLU A 10 -15.63 11.63 -5.84
CA GLU A 10 -16.47 12.26 -4.82
C GLU A 10 -16.93 11.24 -3.76
N GLY A 11 -17.44 10.08 -4.19
CA GLY A 11 -17.90 9.04 -3.28
C GLY A 11 -16.76 8.46 -2.42
N PHE A 12 -15.55 8.38 -2.97
CA PHE A 12 -14.35 8.02 -2.20
C PHE A 12 -14.01 9.07 -1.13
N ASN A 13 -14.03 10.35 -1.48
CA ASN A 13 -13.75 11.42 -0.52
C ASN A 13 -14.80 11.50 0.58
N GLU A 14 -16.09 11.31 0.26
CA GLU A 14 -17.16 11.22 1.25
C GLU A 14 -16.95 10.05 2.23
N TYR A 15 -16.62 8.87 1.70
CA TYR A 15 -16.26 7.71 2.50
C TYR A 15 -15.07 8.01 3.43
N CYS A 16 -14.02 8.63 2.90
CA CYS A 16 -12.83 8.97 3.67
C CYS A 16 -13.09 10.02 4.75
N ALA A 17 -13.93 11.02 4.48
CA ALA A 17 -14.33 12.01 5.48
C ALA A 17 -15.10 11.35 6.63
N TRP A 18 -16.09 10.50 6.31
CA TRP A 18 -16.84 9.71 7.29
C TRP A 18 -15.91 8.80 8.12
N HIS A 19 -14.99 8.10 7.46
CA HIS A 19 -14.04 7.21 8.12
C HIS A 19 -13.12 7.99 9.06
N ASN A 20 -12.56 9.13 8.60
CA ASN A 20 -11.71 9.98 9.41
C ASN A 20 -12.44 10.59 10.62
N GLU A 21 -13.73 10.91 10.49
CA GLU A 21 -14.54 11.41 11.60
C GLU A 21 -14.72 10.35 12.70
N ILE A 22 -15.08 9.11 12.31
CA ILE A 22 -15.26 8.00 13.24
C ILE A 22 -14.00 7.71 14.05
N TYR A 23 -12.82 7.79 13.41
CA TYR A 23 -11.53 7.46 14.03
C TYR A 23 -10.73 8.70 14.48
N SER A 24 -11.37 9.87 14.54
CA SER A 24 -10.72 11.16 14.85
C SER A 24 -9.99 11.19 16.20
N SER A 25 -10.47 10.46 17.21
CA SER A 25 -9.81 10.35 18.52
C SER A 25 -8.52 9.51 18.49
N GLU A 26 -8.46 8.52 17.59
CA GLU A 26 -7.29 7.64 17.43
C GLU A 26 -6.20 8.36 16.64
N HIS A 27 -6.61 9.12 15.62
CA HIS A 27 -5.72 9.95 14.82
C HIS A 27 -5.03 11.04 15.65
N THR A 28 -5.65 11.54 16.71
CA THR A 28 -5.13 12.68 17.48
C THR A 28 -4.09 12.34 18.55
N SER A 29 -3.91 11.06 18.91
CA SER A 29 -3.20 10.73 20.17
C SER A 29 -2.21 9.58 20.16
N VAL A 30 -2.30 8.61 19.23
CA VAL A 30 -1.46 7.39 19.33
C VAL A 30 -0.36 7.32 18.27
N PHE A 31 -0.57 7.87 17.06
CA PHE A 31 0.35 7.65 15.93
C PHE A 31 0.82 8.92 15.20
N LEU A 32 0.33 10.10 15.58
CA LEU A 32 0.75 11.38 14.99
C LEU A 32 1.66 12.15 15.94
N LEU A 33 2.90 12.36 15.49
CA LEU A 33 3.77 13.38 16.09
C LEU A 33 3.13 14.77 15.88
N PRO A 34 3.34 15.73 16.80
CA PRO A 34 2.78 17.08 16.67
C PRO A 34 3.03 17.74 15.30
N GLU A 35 4.21 17.55 14.74
CA GLU A 35 4.65 18.04 13.43
C GLU A 35 3.91 17.39 12.25
N HIS A 36 3.30 16.23 12.44
CA HIS A 36 2.58 15.50 11.39
C HIS A 36 1.10 15.86 11.30
N LYS A 37 0.57 16.65 12.24
CA LYS A 37 -0.88 16.95 12.31
C LYS A 37 -1.39 17.71 11.09
N GLU A 38 -0.59 18.65 10.58
CA GLU A 38 -0.97 19.42 9.39
C GLU A 38 -1.00 18.52 8.15
N LEU A 39 0.03 17.70 7.95
CA LEU A 39 0.08 16.74 6.84
C LEU A 39 -1.07 15.74 6.92
N ALA A 40 -1.34 15.21 8.11
CA ALA A 40 -2.39 14.24 8.35
C ALA A 40 -3.79 14.75 7.96
N SER A 41 -4.06 16.06 8.11
CA SER A 41 -5.34 16.65 7.70
C SER A 41 -5.56 16.68 6.19
N LYS A 42 -4.51 16.52 5.38
CA LYS A 42 -4.57 16.53 3.92
C LYS A 42 -4.79 15.15 3.31
N VAL A 43 -4.64 14.08 4.09
CA VAL A 43 -4.67 12.70 3.58
C VAL A 43 -6.07 12.11 3.76
N PRO A 44 -6.80 11.83 2.67
CA PRO A 44 -8.04 11.07 2.73
C PRO A 44 -7.77 9.68 3.32
N CYS A 45 -8.65 9.21 4.20
CA CYS A 45 -8.54 7.87 4.79
C CYS A 45 -7.18 7.62 5.48
N LEU A 46 -6.62 8.61 6.19
CA LEU A 46 -5.32 8.54 6.89
C LEU A 46 -5.09 7.22 7.63
N GLY A 47 -6.10 6.74 8.35
CA GLY A 47 -6.03 5.50 9.11
C GLY A 47 -5.73 4.25 8.26
N GLU A 48 -6.10 4.23 6.98
CA GLU A 48 -5.78 3.13 6.06
C GLU A 48 -4.28 3.08 5.75
N PHE A 49 -3.66 4.22 5.46
CA PHE A 49 -2.22 4.30 5.25
C PHE A 49 -1.45 3.89 6.50
N PHE A 50 -1.88 4.35 7.68
CA PHE A 50 -1.26 3.93 8.94
C PHE A 50 -1.39 2.41 9.16
N LYS A 51 -2.59 1.84 9.00
CA LYS A 51 -2.83 0.39 9.15
C LYS A 51 -1.98 -0.42 8.19
N TYR A 52 -1.88 0.02 6.93
CA TYR A 52 -1.05 -0.62 5.91
C TYR A 52 0.41 -0.70 6.39
N ILE A 53 1.00 0.42 6.81
CA ILE A 53 2.39 0.46 7.27
C ILE A 53 2.58 -0.35 8.56
N ALA A 54 1.69 -0.18 9.54
CA ALA A 54 1.78 -0.88 10.82
C ALA A 54 1.69 -2.41 10.65
N TRP A 55 0.83 -2.88 9.74
CA TRP A 55 0.73 -4.30 9.41
C TRP A 55 2.04 -4.83 8.80
N HIS A 56 2.62 -4.12 7.83
CA HIS A 56 3.86 -4.55 7.17
C HIS A 56 5.06 -4.55 8.13
N ASN A 57 5.20 -3.51 8.97
CA ASN A 57 6.22 -3.48 10.02
C ASN A 57 6.16 -4.72 10.92
N MET A 58 4.95 -5.12 11.31
CA MET A 58 4.73 -6.29 12.15
C MET A 58 4.94 -7.61 11.39
N ALA A 59 4.52 -7.70 10.14
CA ALA A 59 4.74 -8.86 9.30
C ALA A 59 6.23 -9.14 9.11
N ASN A 60 7.04 -8.13 8.79
CA ASN A 60 8.50 -8.23 8.65
C ASN A 60 9.14 -8.72 9.96
N THR A 61 8.76 -8.11 11.09
CA THR A 61 9.22 -8.54 12.42
C THR A 61 8.89 -10.02 12.69
N MET A 62 7.72 -10.50 12.26
CA MET A 62 7.31 -11.88 12.47
C MET A 62 8.06 -12.85 11.55
N ILE A 63 8.29 -12.49 10.28
CA ILE A 63 9.08 -13.28 9.34
C ILE A 63 10.50 -13.47 9.88
N GLU A 64 11.15 -12.38 10.32
CA GLU A 64 12.49 -12.42 10.91
C GLU A 64 12.53 -13.33 12.15
N LYS A 65 11.58 -13.16 13.08
CA LYS A 65 11.51 -13.95 14.32
C LYS A 65 11.23 -15.43 14.10
N MET A 66 10.41 -15.76 13.11
CA MET A 66 10.08 -17.15 12.80
C MET A 66 11.24 -17.86 12.09
N GLY A 67 12.12 -17.11 11.41
CA GLY A 67 13.27 -17.68 10.70
C GLY A 67 12.85 -18.66 9.60
N VAL A 68 11.64 -18.51 9.07
CA VAL A 68 11.10 -19.36 8.01
C VAL A 68 11.51 -18.81 6.63
N PRO A 69 11.79 -19.67 5.65
CA PRO A 69 11.94 -19.22 4.27
C PRO A 69 10.72 -18.41 3.85
N SER A 70 10.96 -17.24 3.28
CA SER A 70 9.92 -16.34 2.77
C SER A 70 10.33 -15.84 1.39
N VAL A 71 9.33 -15.50 0.59
CA VAL A 71 9.50 -14.86 -0.71
C VAL A 71 8.67 -13.58 -0.70
N MET A 72 9.29 -12.48 -1.09
CA MET A 72 8.61 -11.21 -1.29
C MET A 72 8.18 -11.11 -2.74
N LEU A 73 6.90 -10.80 -2.96
CA LEU A 73 6.31 -10.62 -4.28
C LEU A 73 5.58 -9.29 -4.30
N HIS A 74 5.82 -8.50 -5.35
CA HIS A 74 5.04 -7.30 -5.62
C HIS A 74 3.95 -7.63 -6.63
N TYR A 75 2.76 -7.09 -6.41
CA TYR A 75 1.58 -7.42 -7.21
C TYR A 75 1.75 -6.96 -8.67
N GLU A 76 2.41 -5.82 -8.86
CA GLU A 76 2.74 -5.17 -10.13
C GLU A 76 3.70 -6.01 -10.98
N ASP A 77 4.59 -6.78 -10.33
CA ASP A 77 5.54 -7.63 -11.05
C ASP A 77 4.82 -8.75 -11.82
N TYR A 78 3.59 -9.14 -11.43
CA TYR A 78 2.77 -10.04 -12.24
C TYR A 78 2.27 -9.41 -13.54
N ASN A 79 2.21 -8.08 -13.63
CA ASN A 79 1.88 -7.39 -14.87
C ASN A 79 3.15 -7.12 -15.69
N GLU A 80 4.21 -6.65 -15.04
CA GLU A 80 5.43 -6.17 -15.71
C GLU A 80 6.41 -7.28 -16.05
N ASN A 81 6.55 -8.27 -15.16
CA ASN A 81 7.60 -9.30 -15.18
C ASN A 81 7.03 -10.71 -14.95
N PHE A 82 5.85 -10.99 -15.51
CA PHE A 82 5.06 -12.19 -15.19
C PHE A 82 5.84 -13.52 -15.19
N GLU A 83 6.62 -13.79 -16.25
CA GLU A 83 7.38 -15.05 -16.36
C GLU A 83 8.42 -15.20 -15.24
N GLU A 84 9.13 -14.12 -14.90
CA GLU A 84 10.13 -14.10 -13.84
C GLU A 84 9.47 -14.27 -12.46
N THR A 85 8.43 -13.49 -12.18
CA THR A 85 7.68 -13.56 -10.91
C THR A 85 7.06 -14.94 -10.69
N PHE A 86 6.43 -15.50 -11.73
CA PHE A 86 5.81 -16.82 -11.66
C PHE A 86 6.86 -17.92 -11.46
N SER A 87 7.94 -17.90 -12.24
CA SER A 87 9.03 -18.87 -12.13
C SER A 87 9.71 -18.81 -10.76
N GLY A 88 9.95 -17.61 -10.23
CA GLY A 88 10.49 -17.40 -8.89
C GLY A 88 9.61 -18.02 -7.79
N LEU A 89 8.29 -17.83 -7.89
CA LEU A 89 7.33 -18.45 -6.97
C LEU A 89 7.31 -19.98 -7.09
N VAL A 90 7.26 -20.52 -8.31
CA VAL A 90 7.26 -21.99 -8.55
C VAL A 90 8.53 -22.63 -8.00
N SER A 91 9.68 -21.98 -8.23
CA SER A 91 10.98 -22.38 -7.70
C SER A 91 11.01 -22.35 -6.17
N PHE A 92 10.51 -21.29 -5.55
CA PHE A 92 10.41 -21.18 -4.09
C PHE A 92 9.53 -22.28 -3.47
N LEU A 93 8.45 -22.67 -4.17
CA LEU A 93 7.57 -23.75 -3.75
C LEU A 93 8.13 -25.16 -4.04
N GLU A 94 9.32 -25.26 -4.64
CA GLU A 94 9.96 -26.51 -5.06
C GLU A 94 9.01 -27.40 -5.90
N THR A 95 8.20 -26.75 -6.75
CA THR A 95 7.20 -27.43 -7.57
C THR A 95 7.47 -27.28 -9.06
N GLU A 96 6.77 -28.06 -9.86
CA GLU A 96 6.85 -27.99 -11.32
C GLU A 96 5.60 -27.33 -11.88
N GLN A 97 5.79 -26.49 -12.90
CA GLN A 97 4.68 -25.96 -13.66
C GLN A 97 4.03 -27.08 -14.49
N VAL A 98 2.81 -27.46 -14.14
CA VAL A 98 2.06 -28.54 -14.81
C VAL A 98 1.10 -28.04 -15.89
N SER A 99 0.90 -26.73 -16.00
CA SER A 99 0.01 -26.10 -16.98
C SER A 99 0.46 -24.69 -17.33
N GLU A 100 -0.06 -24.17 -18.44
CA GLU A 100 0.09 -22.77 -18.80
C GLU A 100 -0.48 -21.85 -17.70
N PRO A 101 0.18 -20.73 -17.37
CA PRO A 101 -0.31 -19.82 -16.35
C PRO A 101 -1.54 -19.06 -16.84
N ILE A 102 -2.42 -18.67 -15.90
CA ILE A 102 -3.58 -17.84 -16.21
C ILE A 102 -3.10 -16.39 -16.42
N PRO A 103 -3.54 -15.69 -17.47
CA PRO A 103 -3.19 -14.28 -17.66
C PRO A 103 -3.59 -13.43 -16.45
N PHE A 104 -2.69 -12.53 -16.07
CA PHE A 104 -2.92 -11.56 -15.01
C PHE A 104 -3.74 -10.37 -15.54
N PHE A 105 -4.75 -9.93 -14.79
CA PHE A 105 -5.59 -8.79 -15.14
C PHE A 105 -5.30 -7.63 -14.18
N TRP A 106 -4.66 -6.59 -14.72
CA TRP A 106 -4.37 -5.36 -13.99
C TRP A 106 -5.57 -4.41 -14.01
N HIS A 107 -5.76 -3.71 -12.90
CA HIS A 107 -6.68 -2.59 -12.80
C HIS A 107 -5.94 -1.41 -12.20
N ASP A 108 -6.07 -0.26 -12.85
CA ASP A 108 -5.53 0.99 -12.36
C ASP A 108 -6.66 1.88 -11.81
N TYR A 109 -6.34 2.64 -10.76
CA TYR A 109 -7.25 3.55 -10.06
C TYR A 109 -6.53 4.85 -9.68
N PRO A 110 -5.94 5.59 -10.64
CA PRO A 110 -5.10 6.73 -10.31
C PRO A 110 -5.91 7.94 -9.82
N ASP A 111 -7.18 8.05 -10.21
CA ASP A 111 -7.95 9.29 -10.11
C ASP A 111 -8.65 9.53 -8.75
N TYR A 112 -8.17 8.94 -7.65
CA TYR A 112 -8.81 9.09 -6.33
C TYR A 112 -8.11 10.07 -5.39
N PHE A 113 -6.87 10.47 -5.70
CA PHE A 113 -6.06 11.34 -4.87
C PHE A 113 -5.57 12.55 -5.67
N GLU A 114 -5.47 13.69 -5.00
CA GLU A 114 -4.76 14.86 -5.52
C GLU A 114 -3.26 14.74 -5.21
N ASP A 115 -2.43 15.40 -6.03
CA ASP A 115 -0.96 15.33 -5.90
C ASP A 115 -0.47 15.73 -4.50
N ASP A 116 -1.08 16.74 -3.88
CA ASP A 116 -0.70 17.22 -2.55
C ASP A 116 -1.09 16.25 -1.42
N ALA A 117 -2.21 15.54 -1.59
CA ALA A 117 -2.63 14.45 -0.71
C ALA A 117 -1.67 13.26 -0.82
N MET A 118 -1.20 12.95 -2.03
CA MET A 118 -0.19 11.91 -2.26
C MET A 118 1.14 12.28 -1.59
N ASP A 119 1.67 13.48 -1.82
CA ASP A 119 2.91 13.94 -1.18
C ASP A 119 2.84 13.86 0.35
N ALA A 120 1.72 14.31 0.93
CA ALA A 120 1.49 14.23 2.37
C ALA A 120 1.43 12.77 2.87
N ALA A 121 0.76 11.88 2.14
CA ALA A 121 0.69 10.46 2.47
C ALA A 121 2.07 9.81 2.44
N VAL A 122 2.88 10.08 1.41
CA VAL A 122 4.24 9.52 1.27
C VAL A 122 5.14 9.93 2.44
N ILE A 123 5.12 11.22 2.81
CA ILE A 123 5.90 11.72 3.94
C ILE A 123 5.50 11.02 5.24
N LEU A 124 4.19 10.87 5.48
CA LEU A 124 3.68 10.22 6.69
C LEU A 124 4.00 8.74 6.71
N MET A 125 3.76 8.02 5.61
CA MET A 125 4.09 6.60 5.47
C MET A 125 5.55 6.33 5.74
N LYS A 126 6.45 7.15 5.18
CA LYS A 126 7.89 7.06 5.43
C LYS A 126 8.23 7.24 6.92
N SER A 127 7.54 8.16 7.59
CA SER A 127 7.77 8.40 9.02
C SER A 127 7.29 7.26 9.93
N TRP A 128 6.32 6.47 9.47
CA TRP A 128 5.77 5.33 10.22
C TRP A 128 6.46 4.01 9.89
N ALA A 129 7.05 3.89 8.69
CA ALA A 129 7.67 2.67 8.21
C ALA A 129 8.98 2.38 8.96
N SER A 130 9.24 1.10 9.23
CA SER A 130 10.61 0.67 9.48
C SER A 130 11.44 0.78 8.20
N ASP A 131 12.77 0.78 8.32
CA ASP A 131 13.67 0.81 7.16
C ASP A 131 13.35 -0.33 6.17
N GLU A 132 13.13 -1.55 6.68
CA GLU A 132 12.79 -2.72 5.88
C GLU A 132 11.44 -2.57 5.17
N THR A 133 10.41 -2.08 5.87
CA THR A 133 9.11 -1.80 5.24
C THR A 133 9.24 -0.72 4.18
N TRP A 134 10.02 0.34 4.44
CA TRP A 134 10.24 1.43 3.49
C TRP A 134 10.95 0.93 2.23
N ASP A 135 11.96 0.09 2.36
CA ASP A 135 12.68 -0.49 1.22
C ASP A 135 11.77 -1.30 0.30
N LEU A 136 10.75 -1.96 0.85
CA LEU A 136 9.76 -2.71 0.08
C LEU A 136 8.76 -1.79 -0.65
N ILE A 137 8.31 -0.72 -0.01
CA ILE A 137 7.20 0.08 -0.53
C ILE A 137 7.65 1.34 -1.28
N ARG A 138 8.92 1.77 -1.15
CA ARG A 138 9.39 3.02 -1.76
C ARG A 138 9.28 3.03 -3.28
N ARG A 139 9.28 1.84 -3.90
CA ARG A 139 9.06 1.68 -5.34
C ARG A 139 7.68 2.19 -5.81
N TYR A 140 6.70 2.31 -4.92
CA TYR A 140 5.35 2.82 -5.24
C TYR A 140 5.21 4.33 -5.12
N VAL A 141 6.26 5.01 -4.64
CA VAL A 141 6.22 6.43 -4.28
C VAL A 141 7.39 7.22 -4.87
N ASP A 142 8.45 6.53 -5.31
CA ASP A 142 9.53 7.13 -6.09
C ASP A 142 9.01 7.45 -7.50
N SER A 143 9.14 8.70 -7.93
CA SER A 143 8.50 9.32 -9.11
C SER A 143 8.69 8.63 -10.46
N ASP A 144 9.59 7.66 -10.57
CA ASP A 144 9.87 6.91 -11.80
C ASP A 144 8.87 5.77 -12.04
N SER A 145 8.12 5.31 -11.03
CA SER A 145 7.08 4.28 -11.18
C SER A 145 5.70 4.83 -11.51
N ILE A 146 5.48 6.14 -11.31
CA ILE A 146 4.21 6.81 -11.59
C ILE A 146 4.14 7.24 -13.06
N SER A 147 5.27 7.42 -13.75
CA SER A 147 5.33 7.85 -15.16
C SER A 147 5.07 6.75 -16.18
N ASP A 148 5.13 5.48 -15.79
CA ASP A 148 4.95 4.35 -16.70
C ASP A 148 3.49 3.83 -16.73
N ALA A 149 2.61 4.44 -15.93
CA ALA A 149 1.18 4.11 -15.85
C ALA A 149 0.25 5.11 -16.58
N SER A 150 0.79 6.03 -17.40
CA SER A 150 0.01 7.03 -18.17
C SER A 150 0.05 6.84 -19.68
#